data_AF-A0A5N5W786-F1
#
_entry.id   AF-A0A5N5W786-F1
#
_cell.length_a   1.000
_cell.length_b   1.000
_cell.length_c   1.000
_cell.angle_alpha   90.00
_cell.angle_beta   90.00
_cell.angle_gamma   90.00
#
_symmetry.space_group_name_H-M   'P 1'
#
loop_
_entity.id
_entity.type
_entity.pdbx_description
1 polymer ?
#
loop_
_entity_poly.entity_id
_entity_poly.type
_entity_poly.pdbx_seq_one_letter_code
_entity_poly.pdbx_strand_id
1 'polypeptide(L)' 'MSADAADGPCPAEEINRAIRAFLTDRDGRPLTPAERRQYEQLRARWLEAVRRRRGCVTPSP' A
#
# COMPACT_ATOMS: atom_id res chain seq x y z
N MET A 1 10.03 -10.35 -29.10
CA MET A 1 9.53 -9.06 -28.57
C MET A 1 8.81 -9.38 -27.27
N SER A 2 9.50 -9.24 -26.15
CA SER A 2 8.95 -9.55 -24.82
C SER A 2 7.99 -8.46 -24.37
N ALA A 3 6.79 -8.85 -23.96
CA ALA A 3 5.77 -7.96 -23.42
C ALA A 3 6.13 -7.60 -21.96
N ASP A 4 6.99 -6.60 -21.79
CA ASP A 4 7.51 -6.11 -20.51
C ASP A 4 6.76 -4.84 -20.04
N ALA A 5 5.42 -4.82 -20.14
CA ALA A 5 4.68 -3.56 -19.92
C ALA A 5 3.34 -3.67 -19.17
N ALA A 6 3.09 -4.76 -18.43
CA ALA A 6 1.86 -4.87 -17.63
C ALA A 6 2.03 -5.42 -16.20
N ASP A 7 3.24 -5.74 -15.74
CA ASP A 7 3.49 -6.22 -14.37
C ASP A 7 3.92 -5.07 -13.43
N GLY A 8 3.12 -4.00 -13.44
CA GLY A 8 3.25 -2.96 -12.42
C GLY A 8 2.91 -3.55 -11.05
N PRO A 9 3.63 -3.16 -9.96
CA PRO A 9 3.33 -3.68 -8.64
C PRO A 9 1.86 -3.43 -8.29
N CYS A 10 1.22 -4.43 -7.71
CA CYS A 10 -0.17 -4.34 -7.27
C CYS A 10 -0.42 -3.02 -6.54
N PRO A 11 -1.46 -2.24 -6.88
CA PRO A 11 -1.75 -0.97 -6.20
C PRO A 11 -1.89 -1.12 -4.68
N ALA A 12 -2.40 -2.27 -4.23
CA ALA A 12 -2.48 -2.61 -2.81
C ALA A 12 -1.09 -2.72 -2.15
N GLU A 13 -0.08 -3.19 -2.86
CA GLU A 13 1.27 -3.32 -2.32
C GLU A 13 1.99 -1.98 -2.24
N GLU A 14 1.81 -1.11 -3.23
CA GLU A 14 2.35 0.24 -3.19
C GLU A 14 1.79 1.03 -2.01
N ILE A 15 0.47 0.95 -1.78
CA ILE A 15 -0.17 1.58 -0.63
C ILE A 15 0.32 0.94 0.68
N ASN A 16 0.51 -0.38 0.71
CA ASN A 16 1.04 -1.06 1.90
C ASN A 16 2.50 -0.64 2.20
N ARG A 17 3.34 -0.44 1.17
CA ARG A 17 4.69 0.12 1.35
C ARG A 17 4.64 1.54 1.92
N ALA A 18 3.73 2.39 1.43
CA ALA A 18 3.54 3.73 1.97
C ALA A 18 3.09 3.71 3.44
N ILE A 19 2.18 2.80 3.81
CA ILE A 19 1.75 2.60 5.21
C ILE A 19 2.94 2.18 6.08
N ARG A 20 3.76 1.23 5.62
CA ARG A 20 4.94 0.77 6.36
C ARG A 20 5.95 1.89 6.55
N ALA A 21 6.31 2.62 5.51
CA ALA A 21 7.22 3.76 5.60
C ALA A 21 6.70 4.82 6.59
N PHE A 22 5.41 5.14 6.51
CA PHE A 22 4.76 6.07 7.45
C PHE A 22 4.83 5.60 8.90
N LEU A 23 4.71 4.29 9.17
CA LEU A 23 4.80 3.74 10.53
C LEU A 23 6.25 3.62 11.02
N THR A 24 7.20 3.28 10.13
CA THR A 24 8.63 3.16 10.45
C THR A 24 9.24 4.50 10.85
N ASP A 25 8.89 5.60 10.17
CA ASP A 25 9.36 6.96 10.49
C ASP A 25 9.05 7.37 11.94
N ARG A 26 8.02 6.75 12.53
CA ARG A 26 7.55 7.07 13.88
C ARG A 26 8.37 6.43 14.98
N ASP A 27 9.13 5.38 14.70
CA ASP A 27 9.88 4.60 15.69
C ASP A 27 9.00 4.17 16.90
N GLY A 28 7.79 3.68 16.61
CA GLY A 28 6.84 3.23 17.65
C GLY A 28 6.09 4.33 18.40
N ARG A 29 6.29 5.62 18.06
CA ARG A 29 5.54 6.73 18.67
C ARG A 29 4.04 6.66 18.35
N PRO A 30 3.16 6.93 19.35
CA PRO A 30 1.72 6.89 19.15
C PRO A 30 1.27 7.92 18.11
N LEU A 31 0.24 7.58 17.31
CA LEU A 31 -0.33 8.46 16.29
C LEU A 31 -1.05 9.66 16.93
N THR A 32 -0.63 10.87 16.56
CA THR A 32 -1.42 12.09 16.81
C THR A 32 -2.76 12.02 16.05
N PRO A 33 -3.75 12.86 16.40
CA PRO A 33 -5.03 12.88 15.70
C PRO A 33 -4.91 13.16 14.19
N ALA A 34 -3.96 13.99 13.76
CA ALA A 34 -3.75 14.29 12.35
C ALA A 34 -3.16 13.08 11.59
N GLU A 35 -2.15 12.45 12.18
CA GLU A 35 -1.49 11.26 11.64
C GLU A 35 -2.43 10.05 11.59
N ARG A 36 -3.35 9.95 12.56
CA ARG A 36 -4.40 8.94 12.55
C ARG A 36 -5.32 9.09 11.35
N ARG A 37 -5.74 10.32 11.00
CA ARG A 37 -6.54 10.58 9.79
C ARG A 37 -5.76 10.22 8.52
N GLN A 38 -4.46 10.48 8.50
CA GLN A 38 -3.60 10.12 7.36
C GLN A 38 -3.48 8.59 7.22
N TYR A 39 -3.25 7.89 8.33
CA TYR A 39 -3.25 6.43 8.37
C TYR A 39 -4.59 5.84 7.93
N GLU A 40 -5.71 6.38 8.41
CA GLU A 40 -7.05 5.93 8.04
C GLU A 40 -7.32 6.11 6.53
N GLN A 41 -6.89 7.23 5.95
CA GLN A 41 -6.99 7.45 4.50
C GLN A 41 -6.15 6.44 3.70
N LEU A 42 -4.91 6.21 4.11
CA LEU A 42 -4.04 5.20 3.48
C LEU A 42 -4.64 3.80 3.61
N ARG A 43 -5.16 3.44 4.79
CA ARG A 43 -5.81 2.16 5.06
C ARG A 43 -7.09 1.98 4.23
N ALA A 44 -7.90 3.02 4.07
CA ALA A 44 -9.10 2.96 3.23
C ALA A 44 -8.76 2.70 1.76
N ARG A 45 -7.75 3.40 1.22
CA ARG A 45 -7.25 3.18 -0.15
C ARG A 45 -6.67 1.77 -0.33
N TRP A 46 -5.96 1.27 0.66
CA TRP A 46 -5.44 -0.10 0.66
C TRP A 46 -6.58 -1.12 0.58
N LEU A 47 -7.60 -1.00 1.43
CA LEU A 47 -8.77 -1.89 1.42
C LEU A 47 -9.54 -1.83 0.10
N GLU A 48 -9.64 -0.67 -0.52
CA GLU A 48 -10.21 -0.53 -1.86
C GLU A 48 -9.36 -1.24 -2.92
N ALA A 49 -8.04 -1.04 -2.92
CA ALA A 49 -7.12 -1.71 -3.83
C ALA A 49 -7.13 -3.24 -3.64
N VAL A 50 -7.21 -3.73 -2.40
CA VAL A 50 -7.36 -5.16 -2.09
C VAL A 50 -8.69 -5.71 -2.63
N ARG A 51 -9.79 -4.97 -2.51
CA ARG A 51 -11.09 -5.37 -3.09
C ARG A 51 -11.06 -5.39 -4.62
N ARG A 52 -10.30 -4.49 -5.24
CA ARG A 52 -10.07 -4.43 -6.69
C ARG A 52 -9.03 -5.44 -7.19
N ARG A 53 -8.33 -6.17 -6.29
CA ARG A 53 -7.20 -7.07 -6.57
C ARG A 53 -7.55 -8.35 -7.36
N ARG A 54 -8.74 -8.45 -7.97
CA ARG A 54 -9.04 -9.52 -8.93
C ARG A 54 -8.15 -9.33 -10.17
N GLY A 55 -6.95 -9.89 -10.14
CA GLY A 55 -6.06 -9.96 -11.31
C GLY A 55 -4.65 -9.38 -11.16
N CYS A 56 -4.25 -8.88 -9.98
CA CYS A 56 -2.84 -8.50 -9.82
C CYS A 56 -2.03 -9.71 -9.32
N VAL A 57 -1.07 -10.14 -10.13
CA VAL A 57 -0.06 -11.13 -9.77
C VAL A 57 0.94 -10.44 -8.87
N THR A 58 1.18 -11.05 -7.71
CA THR A 58 2.37 -10.76 -6.92
C THR A 58 3.49 -11.59 -7.53
N PRO A 59 4.57 -11.02 -8.09
CA PRO A 59 5.71 -11.82 -8.49
C PRO A 59 6.27 -12.48 -7.22
N SER A 60 6.20 -13.82 -7.17
CA SER A 60 6.89 -14.60 -6.14
C SER A 60 8.41 -14.43 -6.30
N PRO A 61 9.17 -14.43 -5.18
CA PRO A 61 10.64 -14.35 -5.22
C PRO A 61 11.28 -15.59 -5.85
#